data_AF-A0A1Q9PP95-F1
#
_entry.id   AF-A0A1Q9PP95-F1
#
_cell.length_a   1.000
_cell.length_b   1.000
_cell.length_c   1.000
_cell.angle_alpha   90.00
_cell.angle_beta   90.00
_cell.angle_gamma   90.00
#
_symmetry.space_group_name_H-M   'P 1'
#
loop_
_entity.id
_entity.type
_entity.pdbx_description
1 polymer ?
#
loop_
_entity_poly.entity_id
_entity_poly.type
_entity_poly.pdbx_seq_one_letter_code
_entity_poly.pdbx_strand_id
1 'polypeptide(L)'
;MLDKSIAFQTISLVLKQDILPNLSSEMAREQVIAMLSLLKNLDANTVPNDEVYRRVNLLLFEELEVILGKVNNRTVTDIRSPFDTLLEKLISLARKSKNESERMTWESLNELFSEVIQIVYQNDSLQPFIPDIRKTMRKQLNIEIKLVY
;
A
#
# COMPACT_ATOMS: atom_id res chain seq x y z
N MET A 1 16.95 25.96 -14.81
CA MET A 1 16.71 24.60 -14.29
C MET A 1 15.20 24.39 -14.36
N LEU A 2 14.69 23.39 -15.09
CA LEU A 2 13.24 23.16 -15.19
C LEU A 2 12.71 22.87 -13.78
N ASP A 3 11.68 23.59 -13.35
CA ASP A 3 11.07 23.41 -12.05
C ASP A 3 10.42 22.02 -11.99
N LYS A 4 10.99 21.14 -11.15
CA LYS A 4 10.57 19.74 -11.04
C LYS A 4 9.11 19.63 -10.59
N SER A 5 8.63 20.58 -9.79
CA SER A 5 7.24 20.58 -9.32
C SER A 5 6.29 20.88 -10.49
N ILE A 6 6.62 21.86 -11.33
CA ILE A 6 5.84 22.19 -12.54
C ILE A 6 5.82 20.99 -13.50
N ALA A 7 6.94 20.29 -13.66
CA ALA A 7 7.02 19.09 -14.49
C ALA A 7 6.14 17.95 -13.93
N PHE A 8 6.18 17.68 -12.63
CA PHE A 8 5.34 16.64 -12.00
C PHE A 8 3.85 16.98 -12.07
N GLN A 9 3.48 18.24 -11.84
CA GLN A 9 2.11 18.71 -11.99
C GLN A 9 1.62 18.52 -13.42
N THR A 10 2.42 18.90 -14.42
CA THR A 10 2.07 18.76 -15.84
C THR A 10 1.86 17.30 -16.23
N ILE A 11 2.78 16.41 -15.84
CA ILE A 11 2.65 14.97 -16.11
C ILE A 11 1.42 14.39 -15.40
N SER A 12 1.17 14.79 -14.15
CA SER A 12 0.00 14.36 -13.38
C SER A 12 -1.31 14.80 -14.03
N LEU A 13 -1.33 16.01 -14.59
CA LEU A 13 -2.50 16.57 -15.28
C LEU A 13 -2.81 15.79 -16.56
N VAL A 14 -1.80 15.55 -17.40
CA VAL A 14 -1.94 14.78 -18.66
C VAL A 14 -2.39 13.34 -18.37
N LEU A 15 -1.79 12.67 -17.39
CA LEU A 15 -2.17 11.30 -17.03
C LEU A 15 -3.62 11.20 -16.56
N LYS A 16 -4.14 12.24 -15.88
CA LYS A 16 -5.52 12.27 -15.35
C LYS A 16 -6.55 12.72 -16.37
N GLN A 17 -6.25 13.73 -17.17
CA GLN A 17 -7.22 14.37 -18.06
C GLN A 17 -7.25 13.72 -19.45
N ASP A 18 -6.10 13.24 -19.93
CA ASP A 18 -5.97 12.78 -21.31
C ASP A 18 -5.79 11.26 -21.42
N ILE A 19 -5.16 10.61 -20.43
CA ILE A 19 -4.82 9.18 -20.52
C ILE A 19 -5.85 8.32 -19.78
N LEU A 20 -6.03 8.51 -18.47
CA LEU A 20 -6.95 7.71 -17.64
C LEU A 20 -8.38 7.55 -18.21
N PRO A 21 -9.04 8.62 -18.70
CA PRO A 21 -10.40 8.52 -19.23
C PRO A 21 -10.49 7.68 -20.51
N ASN A 22 -9.40 7.62 -21.27
CA ASN A 22 -9.35 6.96 -22.58
C ASN A 22 -8.84 5.51 -22.50
N LEU A 23 -8.42 5.04 -21.33
CA LEU A 23 -7.98 3.67 -21.13
C LEU A 23 -9.17 2.71 -21.00
N SER A 24 -9.26 1.72 -21.87
CA SER A 24 -10.27 0.65 -21.79
C SER A 24 -9.85 -0.52 -20.90
N SER A 25 -8.55 -0.71 -20.69
CA SER A 25 -8.00 -1.80 -19.86
C SER A 25 -7.93 -1.40 -18.38
N GLU A 26 -8.53 -2.22 -17.51
CA GLU A 26 -8.45 -2.03 -16.06
C GLU A 26 -7.00 -2.10 -15.55
N MET A 27 -6.20 -3.06 -16.06
CA MET A 27 -4.79 -3.18 -15.71
C MET A 27 -4.00 -1.92 -16.10
N ALA A 28 -4.27 -1.36 -17.29
CA ALA A 28 -3.61 -0.14 -17.73
C ALA A 28 -4.00 1.07 -16.86
N ARG A 29 -5.27 1.15 -16.42
CA ARG A 29 -5.69 2.17 -15.46
C ARG A 29 -4.97 2.02 -14.13
N GLU A 30 -4.85 0.80 -13.61
CA GLU A 30 -4.14 0.53 -12.37
C GLU A 30 -2.65 0.91 -12.47
N GLN A 31 -1.99 0.64 -13.61
CA GLN A 31 -0.60 1.06 -13.85
C GLN A 31 -0.43 2.59 -13.92
N VAL A 32 -1.34 3.29 -14.59
CA VAL A 32 -1.30 4.76 -14.64
C VAL A 32 -1.57 5.38 -13.26
N ILE A 33 -2.45 4.78 -12.47
CA ILE A 33 -2.68 5.18 -11.09
C ILE A 33 -1.42 4.96 -10.24
N ALA A 34 -0.74 3.84 -10.37
CA ALA A 34 0.53 3.59 -9.69
C ALA A 34 1.63 4.61 -10.09
N MET A 35 1.71 4.96 -11.38
CA MET A 35 2.63 6.01 -11.87
C MET A 35 2.30 7.38 -11.26
N LEU A 36 1.03 7.74 -11.15
CA LEU A 36 0.59 8.96 -10.47
C LEU A 36 1.00 8.97 -8.99
N SER A 37 0.90 7.83 -8.30
CA SER A 37 1.37 7.70 -6.91
C SER A 37 2.88 7.84 -6.78
N LEU A 38 3.66 7.28 -7.72
CA LEU A 38 5.12 7.42 -7.72
C LEU A 38 5.57 8.87 -7.98
N LEU A 39 4.98 9.53 -8.98
CA LEU A 39 5.24 10.96 -9.26
C LEU A 39 4.90 11.84 -8.06
N LYS A 40 3.85 11.49 -7.32
CA LYS A 40 3.47 12.17 -6.08
C LYS A 40 4.41 11.89 -4.92
N ASN A 41 4.92 10.68 -4.76
CA ASN A 41 5.93 10.41 -3.72
C ASN A 41 7.24 11.17 -4.00
N LEU A 42 7.58 11.36 -5.28
CA LEU A 42 8.70 12.22 -5.68
C LEU A 42 8.45 13.70 -5.36
N ASP A 43 7.21 14.18 -5.45
CA ASP A 43 6.80 15.55 -5.11
C ASP A 43 6.64 15.75 -3.59
N ALA A 44 6.01 14.80 -2.87
CA ALA A 44 5.77 14.84 -1.41
C ALA A 44 7.05 14.72 -0.58
N ASN A 45 8.16 14.24 -1.16
CA ASN A 45 9.48 14.38 -0.55
C ASN A 45 9.97 15.85 -0.48
N THR A 46 9.17 16.83 -0.92
CA THR A 46 9.41 18.26 -0.68
C THR A 46 8.75 18.82 0.60
N VAL A 47 7.66 18.21 1.12
CA VAL A 47 7.05 18.56 2.43
C VAL A 47 6.45 17.31 3.10
N PRO A 48 6.92 16.90 4.31
CA PRO A 48 6.36 15.74 5.02
C PRO A 48 4.88 15.95 5.36
N ASN A 49 4.03 14.98 5.03
CA ASN A 49 2.62 14.96 5.41
C ASN A 49 2.35 13.79 6.36
N ASP A 50 2.72 13.99 7.63
CA ASP A 50 2.62 12.98 8.69
C ASP A 50 1.19 12.47 8.90
N GLU A 51 0.18 13.27 8.56
CA GLU A 51 -1.21 12.85 8.63
C GLU A 51 -1.55 11.75 7.61
N VAL A 52 -0.96 11.79 6.40
CA VAL A 52 -1.12 10.73 5.39
C VAL A 52 -0.56 9.43 5.93
N TYR A 53 0.70 9.47 6.38
CA TYR A 53 1.41 8.31 6.89
C TYR A 53 0.62 7.68 8.04
N ARG A 54 0.18 8.49 9.00
CA ARG A 54 -0.66 8.02 10.12
C ARG A 54 -1.94 7.32 9.66
N ARG A 55 -2.67 7.89 8.69
CA ARG A 55 -3.92 7.29 8.17
C ARG A 55 -3.67 5.99 7.42
N VAL A 56 -2.58 5.91 6.65
CA VAL A 56 -2.18 4.69 5.97
C VAL A 56 -1.71 3.64 6.98
N ASN A 57 -0.95 4.04 8.00
CA ASN A 57 -0.48 3.15 9.06
C ASN A 57 -1.65 2.48 9.78
N LEU A 58 -2.66 3.26 10.19
CA LEU A 58 -3.87 2.75 10.82
C LEU A 58 -4.60 1.75 9.91
N LEU A 59 -4.81 2.11 8.63
CA LEU A 59 -5.43 1.22 7.66
C LEU A 59 -4.65 -0.10 7.50
N LEU A 60 -3.33 -0.02 7.33
CA LEU A 60 -2.50 -1.19 7.09
C LEU A 60 -2.44 -2.10 8.31
N PHE A 61 -2.38 -1.55 9.53
CA PHE A 61 -2.47 -2.36 10.75
C PHE A 61 -3.77 -3.16 10.81
N GLU A 62 -4.92 -2.48 10.64
CA GLU A 62 -6.24 -3.12 10.70
C GLU A 62 -6.41 -4.20 9.62
N GLU A 63 -6.08 -3.87 8.37
CA GLU A 63 -6.31 -4.78 7.24
C GLU A 63 -5.33 -5.96 7.25
N LEU A 64 -4.06 -5.75 7.62
CA LEU A 64 -3.10 -6.84 7.76
C LEU A 64 -3.47 -7.77 8.90
N GLU A 65 -3.91 -7.25 10.05
CA GLU A 65 -4.37 -8.09 11.16
C GLU A 65 -5.54 -8.99 10.74
N VAL A 66 -6.50 -8.43 10.01
CA VAL A 66 -7.64 -9.20 9.46
C VAL A 66 -7.19 -10.25 8.46
N ILE A 67 -6.33 -9.90 7.50
CA ILE A 67 -5.86 -10.82 6.47
C ILE A 67 -5.03 -11.95 7.08
N LEU A 68 -4.02 -11.61 7.89
CA LEU A 68 -3.15 -12.59 8.54
C LEU A 68 -3.95 -13.48 9.49
N GLY A 69 -4.91 -12.93 10.24
CA GLY A 69 -5.80 -13.70 11.11
C GLY A 69 -6.70 -14.69 10.35
N LYS A 70 -7.27 -14.27 9.21
CA LYS A 70 -8.07 -15.18 8.36
C LYS A 70 -7.22 -16.30 7.76
N VAL A 71 -5.99 -15.99 7.33
CA VAL A 71 -5.08 -16.99 6.77
C VAL A 71 -4.69 -18.00 7.85
N ASN A 72 -4.32 -17.53 9.04
CA ASN A 72 -3.91 -18.41 10.14
C ASN A 72 -5.03 -19.35 10.60
N ASN A 73 -6.27 -18.83 10.69
CA ASN A 73 -7.44 -19.63 11.06
C ASN A 73 -7.83 -20.69 10.01
N ARG A 74 -7.36 -20.58 8.75
CA ARG A 74 -7.57 -21.62 7.72
C ARG A 74 -6.47 -22.67 7.71
N THR A 75 -5.25 -22.31 8.08
CA THR A 75 -4.12 -23.24 8.21
C THR A 75 -4.18 -23.96 9.56
N VAL A 76 -5.16 -24.85 9.73
CA VAL A 76 -5.33 -25.67 10.96
C VAL A 76 -4.32 -26.82 11.04
N THR A 77 -3.39 -26.95 10.09
CA THR A 77 -2.45 -28.09 10.01
C THR A 77 -1.00 -27.68 10.27
N ASP A 78 -0.59 -27.79 11.54
CA ASP A 78 0.70 -28.20 12.13
C ASP A 78 2.06 -27.84 11.48
N ILE A 79 2.10 -26.85 10.59
CA ILE A 79 3.33 -26.27 10.08
C ILE A 79 3.30 -24.80 10.46
N ARG A 80 4.29 -24.33 11.23
CA ARG A 80 4.52 -22.90 11.48
C ARG A 80 4.47 -22.18 10.14
N SER A 81 3.37 -21.48 9.91
CA SER A 81 3.07 -20.89 8.63
C SER A 81 3.97 -19.67 8.47
N PRO A 82 4.48 -19.33 7.28
CA PRO A 82 5.14 -18.03 7.03
C PRO A 82 4.32 -16.85 7.57
N PHE A 83 3.00 -17.03 7.69
CA PHE A 83 2.05 -16.06 8.25
C PHE A 83 2.17 -15.86 9.77
N ASP A 84 2.63 -16.86 10.55
CA ASP A 84 2.91 -16.67 11.97
C ASP A 84 4.06 -15.68 12.15
N THR A 85 5.12 -15.82 11.35
CA THR A 85 6.25 -14.89 11.33
C THR A 85 5.82 -13.49 10.88
N LEU A 86 4.95 -13.38 9.88
CA LEU A 86 4.39 -12.09 9.44
C LEU A 86 3.52 -11.43 10.52
N LEU A 87 2.73 -12.22 11.26
CA LEU A 87 1.91 -11.73 12.35
C LEU A 87 2.78 -11.25 13.52
N GLU A 88 3.83 -11.98 13.87
CA GLU A 88 4.83 -11.55 14.85
C GLU A 88 5.52 -10.24 14.42
N LYS A 89 5.87 -10.10 13.14
CA LYS A 89 6.40 -8.85 12.57
C LYS A 89 5.39 -7.70 12.72
N LEU A 90 4.11 -7.92 12.40
CA LEU A 90 3.06 -6.90 12.54
C LEU A 90 2.92 -6.43 14.00
N ILE A 91 2.88 -7.36 14.96
CA ILE A 91 2.79 -7.07 16.40
C ILE A 91 4.03 -6.30 16.87
N SER A 92 5.22 -6.67 16.39
CA SER A 92 6.47 -5.97 16.68
C SER A 92 6.44 -4.53 16.16
N LEU A 93 5.98 -4.32 14.91
CA LEU A 93 5.82 -2.99 14.32
C LEU A 93 4.80 -2.13 15.09
N ALA A 94 3.68 -2.70 15.52
CA ALA A 94 2.69 -2.00 16.33
C ALA A 94 3.24 -1.52 17.69
N ARG A 95 4.25 -2.21 18.23
CA ARG A 95 4.94 -1.77 19.46
C ARG A 95 5.97 -0.68 19.17
N LYS A 96 6.71 -0.80 18.06
CA LYS A 96 7.76 0.15 17.66
C LYS A 96 7.20 1.49 17.19
N SER A 97 6.06 1.49 16.52
CA SER A 97 5.43 2.70 15.96
C SER A 97 5.15 3.79 17.00
N LYS A 98 5.06 3.45 18.29
CA LYS A 98 4.94 4.42 19.39
C LYS A 98 6.16 5.33 19.56
N ASN A 99 7.33 4.90 19.08
CA ASN A 99 8.61 5.58 19.25
C ASN A 99 9.27 5.96 17.92
N GLU A 100 8.64 5.65 16.79
CA GLU A 100 9.16 5.91 15.44
C GLU A 100 8.34 7.01 14.75
N SER A 101 8.93 7.66 13.75
CA SER A 101 8.16 8.60 12.92
C SER A 101 7.09 7.86 12.13
N GLU A 102 5.98 8.56 11.83
CA GLU A 102 4.89 8.01 11.04
C GLU A 102 5.38 7.52 9.67
N ARG A 103 6.34 8.23 9.07
CA ARG A 103 6.99 7.83 7.81
C ARG A 103 7.73 6.50 7.93
N MET A 104 8.55 6.30 8.97
CA MET A 104 9.29 5.05 9.15
C MET A 104 8.35 3.87 9.43
N THR A 105 7.28 4.11 10.16
CA THR A 105 6.21 3.12 10.37
C THR A 105 5.53 2.78 9.05
N TRP A 106 5.25 3.77 8.21
CA TRP A 106 4.68 3.58 6.87
C TRP A 106 5.62 2.77 5.96
N GLU A 107 6.92 3.09 5.92
CA GLU A 107 7.91 2.34 5.13
C GLU A 107 7.91 0.86 5.56
N SER A 108 8.00 0.61 6.87
CA SER A 108 8.03 -0.75 7.42
C SER A 108 6.73 -1.54 7.18
N LEU A 109 5.57 -0.88 7.26
CA LEU A 109 4.29 -1.52 6.99
C LEU A 109 4.10 -1.83 5.50
N ASN A 110 4.59 -0.98 4.59
CA ASN A 110 4.54 -1.25 3.16
C ASN A 110 5.48 -2.39 2.76
N GLU A 111 6.65 -2.49 3.39
CA GLU A 111 7.52 -3.65 3.23
C GLU A 111 6.81 -4.93 3.68
N LEU A 112 6.23 -4.92 4.88
CA LEU A 112 5.48 -6.07 5.38
C LEU A 112 4.30 -6.43 4.47
N PHE A 113 3.54 -5.44 4.00
CA PHE A 113 2.42 -5.68 3.10
C PHE A 113 2.88 -6.26 1.75
N SER A 114 4.04 -5.82 1.26
CA SER A 114 4.66 -6.38 0.05
C SER A 114 5.06 -7.84 0.24
N GLU A 115 5.61 -8.21 1.41
CA GLU A 115 5.87 -9.61 1.75
C GLU A 115 4.58 -10.44 1.75
N VAL A 116 3.48 -9.93 2.33
CA VAL A 116 2.16 -10.61 2.30
C VAL A 116 1.68 -10.80 0.87
N ILE A 117 1.74 -9.76 0.03
CA ILE A 117 1.37 -9.83 -1.39
C ILE A 117 2.17 -10.94 -2.07
N GLN A 118 3.48 -10.96 -1.91
CA GLN A 118 4.34 -11.94 -2.55
C GLN A 118 3.95 -13.37 -2.17
N ILE A 119 3.74 -13.65 -0.87
CA ILE A 119 3.38 -14.99 -0.41
C ILE A 119 2.00 -15.41 -0.93
N VAL A 120 1.01 -14.51 -0.89
CA VAL A 120 -0.35 -14.79 -1.36
C VAL A 120 -0.37 -15.08 -2.87
N TYR A 121 0.40 -14.36 -3.67
CA TYR A 121 0.45 -14.56 -5.12
C TYR A 121 1.28 -15.78 -5.54
N GLN A 122 2.26 -16.21 -4.73
CA GLN A 122 3.11 -17.37 -5.02
C GLN A 122 2.49 -18.70 -4.56
N ASN A 123 1.41 -18.66 -3.77
CA ASN A 123 0.80 -19.86 -3.19
C ASN A 123 -0.66 -20.01 -3.65
N ASP A 124 -0.93 -21.03 -4.49
CA ASP A 124 -2.26 -21.29 -5.06
C ASP A 124 -3.35 -21.51 -4.01
N SER A 125 -3.00 -22.04 -2.83
CA SER A 125 -3.96 -22.25 -1.73
C SER A 125 -4.46 -20.92 -1.12
N LEU A 126 -3.76 -19.82 -1.40
CA LEU A 126 -4.03 -18.48 -0.86
C LEU A 126 -4.66 -17.53 -1.88
N GLN A 127 -4.87 -17.96 -3.13
CA GLN A 127 -5.58 -17.21 -4.17
C GLN A 127 -6.93 -16.60 -3.70
N PRO A 128 -7.74 -17.27 -2.85
CA PRO A 128 -8.97 -16.67 -2.31
C PRO A 128 -8.78 -15.36 -1.52
N PHE A 129 -7.55 -15.04 -1.07
CA PHE A 129 -7.24 -13.82 -0.33
C PHE A 129 -6.78 -12.65 -1.23
N ILE A 130 -6.47 -12.89 -2.50
CA ILE A 130 -6.09 -11.82 -3.45
C ILE A 130 -7.14 -10.69 -3.53
N PRO A 131 -8.46 -10.95 -3.53
CA PRO A 131 -9.46 -9.88 -3.52
C PRO A 131 -9.34 -8.96 -2.30
N ASP A 132 -9.05 -9.52 -1.11
CA ASP A 132 -8.86 -8.75 0.13
C ASP A 132 -7.60 -7.87 0.01
N ILE A 133 -6.49 -8.43 -0.49
CA ILE A 133 -5.25 -7.69 -0.76
C ILE A 133 -5.50 -6.50 -1.70
N ARG A 134 -6.18 -6.72 -2.83
CA ARG A 134 -6.49 -5.67 -3.80
C ARG A 134 -7.38 -4.58 -3.22
N LYS A 135 -8.35 -4.97 -2.38
CA LYS A 135 -9.23 -4.03 -1.69
C LYS A 135 -8.43 -3.13 -0.74
N THR A 136 -7.48 -3.68 0.01
CA THR A 136 -6.59 -2.93 0.90
C THR A 136 -5.69 -1.97 0.12
N MET A 137 -5.06 -2.42 -0.97
CA MET A 137 -4.27 -1.55 -1.86
C MET A 137 -5.10 -0.37 -2.38
N ARG A 138 -6.34 -0.62 -2.83
CA ARG A 138 -7.24 0.44 -3.30
C ARG A 138 -7.59 1.44 -2.20
N LYS A 139 -7.83 0.98 -0.97
CA LYS A 139 -8.09 1.87 0.18
C LYS A 139 -6.87 2.73 0.49
N GLN A 140 -5.67 2.15 0.52
CA GLN A 140 -4.43 2.87 0.74
C GLN A 140 -4.23 3.95 -0.33
N LEU A 141 -4.30 3.57 -1.61
CA LEU A 141 -4.20 4.48 -2.74
C LEU A 141 -5.22 5.63 -2.64
N ASN A 142 -6.46 5.34 -2.23
CA ASN A 142 -7.48 6.38 -2.05
C ASN A 142 -7.13 7.38 -0.93
N ILE A 143 -6.49 6.95 0.16
CA ILE A 143 -6.03 7.84 1.23
C ILE A 143 -4.91 8.74 0.68
N GLU A 144 -3.92 8.14 0.03
CA GLU A 144 -2.77 8.84 -0.55
C GLU A 144 -3.19 9.80 -1.68
N ILE A 145 -4.29 9.51 -2.40
CA ILE A 145 -4.84 10.37 -3.45
C ILE A 145 -5.71 11.51 -2.90
N LYS A 146 -6.48 11.29 -1.81
CA LYS A 146 -7.44 12.28 -1.26
C LYS A 146 -6.81 13.55 -0.68
N LEU A 147 -5.51 13.56 -0.41
CA LEU A 147 -4.77 14.71 0.12
C LEU A 147 -4.26 15.67 -0.98
N VAL A 148 -4.77 15.50 -2.20
CA VAL A 148 -4.42 16.31 -3.39
C VAL A 148 -5.63 17.11 -3.89
N TYR A 149 -6.60 17.38 -3.01
CA TYR A 149 -7.73 18.29 -3.24
C TYR A 149 -7.76 19.37 -2.17
#